data_AF-A0A357F3C9-F1
#
_entry.id   AF-A0A357F3C9-F1
#
_cell.length_a   1.000
_cell.length_b   1.000
_cell.length_c   1.000
_cell.angle_alpha   90.00
_cell.angle_beta   90.00
_cell.angle_gamma   90.00
#
_symmetry.space_group_name_H-M   'P 1'
#
loop_
_entity.id
_entity.type
_entity.pdbx_description
1 polymer ?
#
loop_
_entity_poly.entity_id
_entity_poly.type
_entity_poly.pdbx_seq_one_letter_code
_entity_poly.pdbx_strand_id
1 'polypeptide(L)' 'MFEQFTLGIEEEFQIVDPTTRELKSHVSEILDEGKLLLGEKVKP' A
#
# COMPACT_ATOMS: atom_id res chain seq x y z
N MET A 1 -6.28 -17.45 -33.23
CA MET A 1 -5.91 -17.64 -31.82
C MET A 1 -6.06 -16.28 -31.17
N PHE A 2 -7.01 -16.08 -30.26
CA PHE A 2 -7.12 -14.78 -29.58
C PHE A 2 -5.99 -14.69 -28.55
N GLU A 3 -5.24 -13.59 -28.56
CA GLU A 3 -4.27 -13.34 -27.50
C GLU A 3 -5.00 -13.05 -26.19
N GLN A 4 -4.58 -13.74 -25.13
CA GLN A 4 -5.14 -13.58 -23.80
C GLN A 4 -4.41 -12.42 -23.10
N PHE A 5 -5.03 -11.24 -23.11
CA PHE A 5 -4.50 -10.10 -22.37
C PHE A 5 -4.75 -10.24 -20.87
N THR A 6 -3.87 -9.62 -20.07
CA THR A 6 -4.01 -9.53 -18.61
C THR A 6 -4.31 -8.09 -18.20
N LEU A 7 -4.97 -7.91 -17.06
CA LEU A 7 -5.29 -6.61 -16.48
C LEU A 7 -4.55 -6.47 -15.14
N GLY A 8 -3.77 -5.40 -15.00
CA GLY A 8 -3.21 -4.97 -13.72
C GLY A 8 -4.10 -3.88 -13.11
N ILE A 9 -4.29 -3.93 -11.80
CA ILE A 9 -4.98 -2.88 -11.03
C ILE A 9 -3.99 -2.37 -9.99
N GLU A 10 -3.88 -1.05 -9.88
CA GLU A 10 -3.03 -0.36 -8.92
C GLU A 10 -3.90 0.48 -7.98
N GLU A 11 -3.57 0.48 -6.69
CA GLU A 11 -4.27 1.22 -5.65
C GLU A 11 -3.27 1.97 -4.78
N GLU A 12 -3.54 3.26 -4.53
CA GLU A 12 -2.78 4.09 -3.62
C GLU A 12 -3.66 4.50 -2.44
N PHE A 13 -3.11 4.44 -1.23
CA PHE A 13 -3.82 4.74 0.01
C PHE A 13 -3.15 5.88 0.76
N GLN A 14 -3.96 6.74 1.38
CA GLN A 14 -3.50 7.79 2.28
C GLN A 14 -3.93 7.47 3.71
N ILE A 15 -3.01 7.66 4.66
CA ILE A 15 -3.27 7.42 6.07
C ILE A 15 -3.67 8.75 6.72
N VAL A 16 -4.87 8.78 7.29
CA VAL A 16 -5.46 9.96 7.90
C VAL A 16 -5.69 9.70 9.39
N ASP A 17 -5.38 10.67 10.24
CA ASP A 17 -5.74 10.60 11.64
C ASP A 17 -7.28 10.68 11.80
N PRO A 18 -7.95 9.71 12.42
CA PRO A 18 -9.41 9.67 12.47
C PRO A 18 -10.02 10.79 13.35
N THR A 19 -9.22 11.41 14.22
CA THR A 19 -9.67 12.45 15.14
C THR A 19 -9.37 13.83 14.57
N THR A 20 -8.12 14.09 14.17
CA THR A 20 -7.69 15.41 13.67
C THR A 20 -7.95 15.59 12.17
N ARG A 21 -8.11 14.49 11.43
CA ARG A 21 -8.25 14.44 9.97
C ARG A 21 -7.01 14.93 9.21
N GLU A 22 -5.88 15.04 9.88
CA GLU A 22 -4.61 15.37 9.26
C GLU A 22 -4.00 14.14 8.57
N LEU A 23 -3.21 14.38 7.53
CA LEU A 23 -2.43 13.34 6.87
C LEU A 23 -1.28 12.92 7.79
N LYS A 24 -1.19 11.63 8.13
CA LYS A 24 -0.06 11.10 8.87
C LYS A 24 1.08 10.77 7.91
N SER A 25 2.20 11.47 8.04
CA SER A 25 3.44 11.19 7.28
C SER A 25 4.23 9.98 7.79
N HIS A 26 3.75 9.25 8.81
CA HIS A 26 4.39 8.06 9.40
C HIS A 26 4.29 6.80 8.52
N VAL A 27 4.49 6.97 7.21
CA VAL A 27 4.56 5.84 6.26
C VAL A 27 5.70 4.89 6.63
N SER A 28 6.76 5.36 7.30
CA SER A 28 7.86 4.52 7.77
C SER A 28 7.44 3.45 8.80
N GLU A 29 6.59 3.76 9.79
CA GLU A 29 6.20 2.76 10.81
C GLU A 29 5.29 1.66 10.23
N ILE A 30 4.38 2.01 9.31
CA ILE A 30 3.45 1.05 8.70
C ILE A 30 4.17 0.14 7.69
N LEU A 31 5.21 0.63 7.01
CA LEU A 31 6.04 -0.22 6.15
C LEU A 31 6.86 -1.23 6.96
N ASP A 32 7.33 -0.86 8.16
CA ASP A 32 8.09 -1.76 9.03
C ASP A 32 7.20 -2.85 9.67
N GLU A 33 5.99 -2.51 10.12
CA GLU A 33 4.98 -3.51 10.54
C GLU A 33 4.42 -4.31 9.34
N GLY A 34 4.25 -3.67 8.19
CA GLY A 34 3.78 -4.29 6.95
C GLY A 34 4.76 -5.32 6.39
N LYS A 35 6.08 -5.09 6.49
CA LYS A 35 7.11 -6.10 6.18
C LYS A 35 7.00 -7.35 7.05
N LEU A 36 6.67 -7.17 8.33
CA LEU A 36 6.45 -8.28 9.27
C LEU A 36 5.21 -9.13 8.91
N LEU A 37 4.15 -8.50 8.37
CA LEU A 37 2.90 -9.17 8.02
C LEU A 37 2.82 -9.66 6.56
N LEU A 38 3.46 -8.98 5.60
CA LEU A 38 3.32 -9.20 4.15
C LEU A 38 4.61 -9.68 3.47
N GLY A 39 5.71 -9.79 4.20
CA GLY A 39 6.99 -10.29 3.69
C GLY A 39 7.51 -9.48 2.49
N GLU A 40 8.02 -10.18 1.46
CA GLU A 40 8.68 -9.58 0.28
C GLU A 40 7.74 -8.89 -0.72
N LYS A 41 6.44 -8.76 -0.44
CA LYS A 41 5.47 -8.15 -1.36
C LYS A 41 5.42 -6.62 -1.29
N VAL A 42 6.14 -6.02 -0.34
CA VAL A 42 6.24 -4.58 -0.21
C VAL A 42 7.50 -4.11 -0.94
N LYS A 43 7.32 -3.39 -2.05
CA LYS A 43 8.42 -2.66 -2.70
C LYS A 43 8.56 -1.27 -2.05
N PRO A 44 9.80 -0.79 -1.81
CA PRO A 44 10.05 0.56 -1.30
C PRO A 44 9.61 1.64 -2.28
#